data_AF-A0A847VCK0-F1
#
_entry.id   AF-A0A847VCK0-F1
#
_cell.length_a   1.000
_cell.length_b   1.000
_cell.length_c   1.000
_cell.angle_alpha   90.00
_cell.angle_beta   90.00
_cell.angle_gamma   90.00
#
_symmetry.space_group_name_H-M   'P 1'
#
loop_
_entity.id
_entity.type
_entity.pdbx_description
1 polymer ?
#
loop_
_entity_poly.entity_id
_entity_poly.type
_entity_poly.pdbx_seq_one_letter_code
_entity_poly.pdbx_strand_id
1 'polypeptide(L)' 'MSNPKGNKKSKMMYKQSKQGHLRTKKSSREKRRQRNKAPVYPATEKSLKKIIVNL' A
#
# COMPACT_ATOMS: atom_id res chain seq x y z
N MET A 1 -11.04 14.19 -24.77
CA MET A 1 -10.05 13.12 -24.96
C MET A 1 -9.87 12.36 -23.65
N SER A 2 -10.47 11.17 -23.51
CA SER A 2 -10.26 10.30 -22.36
C SER A 2 -9.01 9.45 -22.58
N ASN A 3 -8.20 9.22 -21.55
CA ASN A 3 -7.02 8.37 -21.69
C ASN A 3 -7.43 6.96 -22.17
N PRO A 4 -6.73 6.38 -23.17
CA PRO A 4 -7.02 5.05 -23.66
C PRO A 4 -6.90 4.02 -22.54
N LYS A 5 -7.82 3.03 -22.53
CA LYS A 5 -7.86 1.92 -21.55
C LYS A 5 -6.54 1.13 -21.60
N GLY A 6 -5.57 1.53 -20.79
CA GLY A 6 -4.25 0.88 -20.73
C GLY A 6 -3.16 1.74 -20.09
N ASN A 7 -3.24 3.07 -20.21
CA ASN A 7 -2.20 3.97 -19.72
C ASN A 7 -2.40 4.33 -18.23
N LYS A 8 -2.46 3.31 -17.36
CA LYS A 8 -2.63 3.50 -15.92
C LYS A 8 -1.29 3.89 -15.30
N LYS A 9 -1.24 5.04 -14.62
CA LYS A 9 -0.07 5.48 -13.85
C LYS A 9 0.31 4.43 -12.81
N SER A 10 1.61 4.17 -12.66
CA SER A 10 2.15 3.30 -11.61
C SER A 10 1.79 3.85 -10.23
N LYS A 11 1.29 2.99 -9.34
CA LYS A 11 0.96 3.35 -7.95
C LYS A 11 1.99 2.76 -7.01
N MET A 12 2.41 3.54 -6.01
CA MET A 12 3.23 3.04 -4.93
C MET A 12 2.39 2.14 -4.02
N MET A 13 2.88 0.93 -3.76
CA MET A 13 2.20 -0.07 -2.94
C MET A 13 3.09 -0.45 -1.76
N TYR A 14 2.48 -0.71 -0.60
CA TYR A 14 3.18 -1.18 0.58
C TYR A 14 2.57 -2.50 1.07
N LYS A 15 3.40 -3.28 1.76
CA LYS A 15 2.94 -4.46 2.49
C LYS A 15 2.38 -4.00 3.83
N GLN A 16 1.11 -4.26 4.07
CA GLN A 16 0.51 -3.94 5.37
C GLN A 16 1.26 -4.69 6.48
N SER A 17 1.52 -4.02 7.60
CA SER A 17 2.30 -4.61 8.68
C SER A 17 1.62 -5.90 9.17
N LYS A 18 2.41 -6.97 9.23
CA LYS A 18 2.02 -8.20 9.89
C LYS A 18 2.56 -8.07 11.30
N GLN A 19 1.82 -7.47 12.23
CA GLN A 19 2.08 -7.73 13.65
C GLN A 19 1.77 -9.20 13.93
N GLY A 20 2.64 -10.10 13.45
CA GLY A 20 2.47 -11.55 13.47
C GLY A 20 2.20 -12.05 14.88
N HIS A 21 2.94 -11.49 15.84
CA HIS A 21 2.80 -11.75 17.26
C HIS A 21 1.43 -11.33 17.84
N LEU A 22 0.76 -10.32 17.27
CA LEU A 22 -0.61 -9.91 17.69
C LEU A 22 -1.71 -10.59 16.88
N ARG A 23 -1.39 -11.41 15.87
CA ARG A 23 -2.43 -12.06 15.04
C ARG A 23 -3.28 -13.02 15.84
N THR A 24 -2.78 -13.62 16.91
CA THR A 24 -3.56 -14.51 17.77
C THR A 24 -4.77 -13.81 18.39
N LYS A 25 -4.65 -12.51 18.72
CA LYS A 25 -5.71 -11.69 19.33
C LYS A 25 -6.67 -11.04 18.33
N LYS A 26 -6.39 -11.13 17.02
CA LYS A 26 -7.22 -10.53 15.97
C LYS A 26 -8.33 -11.47 15.51
N SER A 27 -9.45 -10.90 15.05
CA SER A 27 -10.55 -11.66 14.45
C SER A 27 -10.14 -12.31 13.11
N SER A 28 -10.83 -13.38 12.73
CA SER A 28 -10.65 -14.04 11.42
C SER A 28 -10.91 -13.07 10.25
N ARG A 29 -11.94 -12.22 10.37
CA ARG A 29 -12.29 -11.20 9.37
C ARG A 29 -11.17 -10.19 9.16
N GLU A 30 -10.55 -9.71 10.23
CA GLU A 30 -9.46 -8.74 10.16
C GLU A 30 -8.21 -9.36 9.52
N LYS A 31 -7.84 -10.60 9.91
CA LYS A 31 -6.72 -11.33 9.30
C LYS A 31 -6.91 -11.50 7.79
N ARG A 32 -8.12 -11.81 7.34
CA ARG A 32 -8.45 -11.96 5.91
C ARG A 32 -8.37 -10.63 5.15
N ARG A 33 -8.65 -9.51 5.80
CA ARG A 33 -8.61 -8.17 5.19
C ARG A 33 -7.22 -7.56 5.12
N GLN A 34 -6.23 -8.11 5.84
CA GLN A 34 -4.84 -7.65 5.73
C GLN A 34 -4.33 -7.90 4.31
N ARG A 35 -4.01 -6.82 3.60
CA ARG A 35 -3.57 -6.89 2.20
C ARG A 35 -2.05 -6.99 2.12
N ASN A 36 -1.54 -7.90 1.29
CA ASN A 36 -0.11 -7.98 1.00
C ASN A 36 0.40 -6.81 0.13
N LYS A 37 -0.48 -6.16 -0.64
CA LYS A 37 -0.17 -5.02 -1.51
C LYS A 37 -1.28 -3.98 -1.38
N ALA A 38 -1.13 -3.03 -0.46
CA ALA A 38 -2.05 -1.91 -0.26
C ALA A 38 -1.50 -0.63 -0.93
N PRO A 39 -2.34 0.24 -1.50
CA PRO A 39 -1.87 1.51 -2.05
C PRO A 39 -1.41 2.44 -0.93
N VAL A 40 -0.29 3.12 -1.15
CA VAL A 40 0.19 4.18 -0.25
C VAL A 40 -0.79 5.36 -0.28
N TYR A 41 -0.99 6.00 0.87
CA TYR A 41 -1.86 7.16 0.96
C TYR A 41 -1.23 8.37 0.22
N PRO A 42 -1.98 9.16 -0.56
CA PRO A 42 -1.39 10.22 -1.39
C PRO A 42 -0.56 11.23 -0.61
N ALA A 43 -0.93 11.54 0.64
CA ALA A 43 -0.18 12.49 1.46
C ALA A 43 1.22 11.98 1.86
N THR A 44 1.40 10.67 2.05
CA THR A 44 2.69 10.06 2.40
C THR A 44 3.51 9.67 1.19
N GLU A 45 2.90 9.57 0.01
CA GLU A 45 3.58 9.19 -1.22
C GLU A 45 4.70 10.17 -1.59
N LYS A 46 4.50 11.48 -1.38
CA LYS A 46 5.50 12.51 -1.70
C LYS A 46 6.75 12.40 -0.84
N SER A 47 6.62 12.17 0.46
CA SER A 47 7.77 12.03 1.37
C SER A 47 8.53 10.72 1.10
N LEU A 48 7.81 9.62 0.87
CA LEU A 48 8.42 8.33 0.53
C LEU A 48 9.19 8.39 -0.79
N LYS A 49 8.67 9.11 -1.80
CA LYS A 49 9.39 9.30 -3.08
C LYS A 49 10.72 10.02 -2.89
N LYS A 50 10.80 11.05 -2.03
CA LYS A 50 12.07 11.76 -1.76
C LYS A 50 13.14 10.82 -1.19
N ILE A 51 12.76 9.99 -0.22
CA ILE A 51 13.64 9.01 0.41
C ILE A 51 14.10 7.96 -0.62
N ILE A 52 13.18 7.44 -1.44
CA ILE A 52 13.50 6.39 -2.42
C ILE A 52 14.41 6.91 -3.54
N VAL A 53 14.19 8.14 -4.01
CA VAL A 53 14.92 8.72 -5.14
C VAL A 53 16.30 9.27 -4.73
N ASN A 54 16.62 9.33 -3.42
CA ASN A 54 17.85 9.95 -2.92
C ASN A 54 18.08 11.35 -3.52
N LEU A 55 17.13 12.26 -3.28
CA LEU A 55 17.33 13.70 -3.47
C LEU A 55 17.38 14.39 -2.11
#